data_AF-B6FYG5-F1
#
_entry.id   AF-B6FYG5-F1
#
_cell.length_a   1.000
_cell.length_b   1.000
_cell.length_c   1.000
_cell.angle_alpha   90.00
_cell.angle_beta   90.00
_cell.angle_gamma   90.00
#
_symmetry.space_group_name_H-M   'P 1'
#
loop_
_entity.id
_entity.type
_entity.pdbx_description
1 polymer ?
#
loop_
_entity_poly.entity_id
_entity_poly.type
_entity_poly.pdbx_seq_one_letter_code
_entity_poly.pdbx_strand_id
1 'polypeptide(L)'
;MSKKNDQKNQNSIKDNDVEESEIEEKGEVEEFEEFAEEDLNYDEGIFEELEFENEEAQKKMEKLRAEKLKHRRALKKLKFEKEDLSPNGLDIVKLIGFNNYVKLVFLYGGTTLYLPQHEKLIERKRRAYVYDVYLGYGSDIKKTTYVFGLSESTVRRYVADERKYQMNKRLKERKKQN
;
A
#
# COMPACT_ATOMS: atom_id res chain seq x y z
N MET A 1 14.08 -41.26 -29.57
CA MET A 1 15.30 -41.02 -28.75
C MET A 1 15.61 -39.53 -28.80
N SER A 2 14.98 -38.63 -28.05
CA SER A 2 15.09 -38.34 -26.60
C SER A 2 16.52 -38.26 -26.08
N LYS A 3 17.08 -37.04 -26.00
CA LYS A 3 17.94 -36.60 -24.90
C LYS A 3 17.67 -35.11 -24.62
N LYS A 4 16.97 -34.87 -23.50
CA LYS A 4 16.87 -33.57 -22.81
C LYS A 4 18.24 -33.21 -22.27
N ASN A 5 18.67 -31.96 -22.46
CA ASN A 5 19.78 -31.38 -21.72
C ASN A 5 19.20 -30.48 -20.63
N ASP A 6 19.01 -31.07 -19.45
CA ASP A 6 18.78 -30.36 -18.19
C ASP A 6 20.13 -29.90 -17.65
N GLN A 7 20.43 -28.60 -17.72
CA GLN A 7 21.49 -28.00 -16.92
C GLN A 7 20.87 -27.19 -15.79
N LYS A 8 20.78 -27.85 -14.63
CA LYS A 8 20.68 -27.22 -13.31
C LYS A 8 21.91 -26.33 -13.12
N ASN A 9 21.71 -25.03 -12.92
CA ASN A 9 22.76 -24.17 -12.38
C ASN A 9 22.39 -23.83 -10.93
N GLN A 10 23.09 -24.51 -10.02
CA GLN A 10 23.06 -24.28 -8.58
C GLN A 10 24.01 -23.12 -8.28
N ASN A 11 23.49 -21.96 -7.89
CA ASN A 11 24.29 -20.94 -7.22
C ASN A 11 23.87 -20.90 -5.76
N SER A 12 24.70 -21.55 -4.94
CA SER A 12 24.77 -21.44 -3.49
C SER A 12 25.06 -19.98 -3.10
N ILE A 13 24.11 -19.33 -2.42
CA ILE A 13 24.40 -18.11 -1.68
C ILE A 13 24.99 -18.55 -0.35
N LYS A 14 26.25 -18.18 -0.13
CA LYS A 14 26.99 -18.42 1.11
C LYS A 14 26.41 -17.51 2.18
N ASP A 15 26.18 -18.08 3.36
CA ASP A 15 25.86 -17.38 4.59
C ASP A 15 26.99 -16.38 4.88
N ASN A 16 26.65 -15.09 4.84
CA ASN A 16 27.46 -14.05 5.44
C ASN A 16 26.68 -13.51 6.63
N ASP A 17 27.23 -13.75 7.82
CA ASP A 17 26.80 -13.17 9.08
C ASP A 17 26.75 -11.64 8.94
N VAL A 18 25.53 -11.09 8.94
CA VAL A 18 25.30 -9.64 9.09
C VAL A 18 24.84 -9.45 10.52
N GLU A 19 25.71 -8.89 11.35
CA GLU A 19 25.37 -8.43 12.69
C GLU A 19 24.17 -7.49 12.60
N GLU A 20 23.08 -7.87 13.27
CA GLU A 20 21.89 -7.04 13.45
C GLU A 20 22.28 -5.83 14.30
N SER A 21 22.45 -4.68 13.64
CA SER A 21 22.52 -3.39 14.33
C SER A 21 21.11 -2.94 14.64
N GLU A 22 20.79 -2.83 15.92
CA GLU A 22 19.53 -2.30 16.44
C GLU A 22 19.35 -0.86 15.94
N ILE A 23 18.38 -0.65 15.04
CA ILE A 23 17.95 0.68 14.64
C ILE A 23 16.91 1.13 15.67
N GLU A 24 17.33 1.96 16.63
CA GLU A 24 16.40 2.70 17.50
C GLU A 24 15.64 3.75 16.66
N GLU A 25 14.49 3.36 16.11
CA GLU A 25 13.54 4.30 15.52
C GLU A 25 12.78 5.05 16.63
N LYS A 26 13.30 6.21 17.03
CA LYS A 26 12.53 7.23 17.77
C LYS A 26 11.58 7.94 16.80
N GLY A 27 10.52 7.25 16.39
CA GLY A 27 9.35 7.86 15.79
C GLY A 27 8.24 7.93 16.82
N GLU A 28 7.77 9.13 17.15
CA GLU A 28 6.52 9.30 17.89
C GLU A 28 5.41 8.62 17.07
N VAL A 29 4.93 7.47 17.56
CA VAL A 29 3.77 6.80 17.01
C VAL A 29 2.58 7.66 17.43
N GLU A 30 2.04 8.45 16.51
CA GLU A 30 0.71 9.03 16.70
C GLU A 30 -0.23 7.89 17.09
N GLU A 31 -0.76 7.93 18.32
CA GLU A 31 -1.82 7.05 18.78
C GLU A 31 -3.04 7.29 17.89
N PHE A 32 -3.12 6.54 16.78
CA PHE A 32 -4.33 6.48 15.97
C PHE A 32 -5.44 5.90 16.83
N GLU A 33 -6.49 6.70 17.02
CA GLU A 33 -7.73 6.32 17.71
C GLU A 33 -8.08 4.86 17.43
N GLU A 34 -8.34 4.14 18.52
CA GLU A 34 -8.87 2.79 18.50
C GLU A 34 -10.05 2.76 17.52
N PHE A 35 -9.90 1.98 16.45
CA PHE A 35 -10.87 1.92 15.36
C PHE A 35 -12.23 1.55 15.95
N ALA A 36 -13.12 2.54 16.11
CA ALA A 36 -14.38 2.34 16.79
C ALA A 36 -15.18 1.27 16.02
N GLU A 37 -15.72 0.29 16.75
CA GLU A 37 -16.50 -0.83 16.19
C GLU A 37 -17.76 -0.36 15.41
N GLU A 38 -18.05 0.94 15.39
CA GLU A 38 -19.20 1.59 14.79
C GLU A 38 -19.04 1.89 13.27
N ASP A 39 -17.81 1.86 12.73
CA ASP A 39 -17.54 2.26 11.33
C ASP A 39 -17.80 1.15 10.29
N LEU A 40 -18.08 -0.09 10.72
CA LEU A 40 -18.44 -1.20 9.83
C LEU A 40 -19.91 -1.14 9.37
N ASN A 41 -20.36 -0.01 8.82
CA ASN A 41 -21.73 0.13 8.31
C ASN A 41 -21.85 -0.46 6.89
N TYR A 42 -22.27 -1.72 6.82
CA TYR A 42 -22.78 -2.33 5.59
C TYR A 42 -24.03 -1.57 5.12
N ASP A 43 -23.95 -1.07 3.88
CA ASP A 43 -24.96 -0.25 3.21
C ASP A 43 -26.35 -0.92 3.24
N GLU A 44 -27.33 -0.20 3.79
CA GLU A 44 -28.69 -0.67 3.94
C GLU A 44 -29.42 -0.53 2.59
N GLY A 45 -29.27 -1.55 1.74
CA GLY A 45 -30.07 -1.64 0.51
C GLY A 45 -31.55 -1.38 0.80
N ILE A 46 -32.11 -0.37 0.14
CA ILE A 46 -33.52 0.04 0.22
C ILE A 46 -34.35 -1.13 -0.30
N PHE A 47 -35.19 -1.72 0.56
CA PHE A 47 -36.19 -2.71 0.15
C PHE A 47 -37.56 -2.04 0.16
N GLU A 48 -38.27 -2.09 -0.97
CA GLU A 48 -39.67 -1.65 -1.06
C GLU A 48 -40.54 -2.43 -0.06
N GLU A 49 -41.36 -1.71 0.70
CA GLU A 49 -42.36 -2.31 1.56
C GLU A 49 -43.48 -2.91 0.69
N LEU A 50 -43.52 -4.23 0.61
CA LEU A 50 -44.66 -4.94 0.04
C LEU A 50 -45.84 -4.86 1.03
N GLU A 51 -46.95 -4.26 0.60
CA GLU A 51 -48.24 -4.30 1.30
C GLU A 51 -48.94 -5.64 1.04
N PHE A 52 -49.41 -6.30 2.09
CA PHE A 52 -50.09 -7.60 2.00
C PHE A 52 -51.53 -7.47 2.50
N GLU A 53 -52.51 -7.88 1.69
CA GLU A 53 -53.94 -7.74 1.97
C GLU A 53 -54.48 -8.78 2.97
N ASN A 54 -53.78 -9.91 3.17
CA ASN A 54 -54.23 -11.01 4.05
C ASN A 54 -53.45 -11.03 5.38
N GLU A 55 -54.18 -11.08 6.50
CA GLU A 55 -53.67 -11.11 7.88
C GLU A 55 -52.70 -12.29 8.13
N GLU A 56 -52.92 -13.43 7.48
CA GLU A 56 -52.03 -14.60 7.58
C GLU A 56 -50.70 -14.36 6.85
N ALA A 57 -50.74 -13.65 5.71
CA ALA A 57 -49.54 -13.23 4.98
C ALA A 57 -48.76 -12.16 5.77
N GLN A 58 -49.46 -11.24 6.43
CA GLN A 58 -48.84 -10.24 7.31
C GLN A 58 -48.10 -10.90 8.47
N LYS A 59 -48.73 -11.84 9.20
CA LYS A 59 -48.10 -12.60 10.30
C LYS A 59 -46.89 -13.42 9.83
N LYS A 60 -46.97 -14.05 8.65
CA LYS A 60 -45.86 -14.81 8.06
C LYS A 60 -44.68 -13.90 7.71
N MET A 61 -44.96 -12.71 7.15
CA MET A 61 -43.95 -11.72 6.81
C MET A 61 -43.32 -11.07 8.03
N GLU A 62 -44.09 -10.81 9.08
CA GLU A 62 -43.56 -10.31 10.36
C GLU A 62 -42.58 -11.31 10.98
N LYS A 63 -42.92 -12.61 10.98
CA LYS A 63 -42.02 -13.68 11.44
C LYS A 63 -40.72 -13.73 10.62
N LEU A 64 -40.82 -13.65 9.29
CA LEU A 64 -39.66 -13.58 8.39
C LEU A 64 -38.79 -12.34 8.63
N ARG A 65 -39.41 -11.18 8.90
CA ARG A 65 -38.68 -9.94 9.24
C ARG A 65 -37.90 -10.10 10.55
N ALA A 66 -38.53 -10.68 11.58
CA ALA A 66 -37.87 -10.93 12.86
C ALA A 66 -36.69 -11.91 12.71
N GLU A 67 -36.85 -12.96 11.91
CA GLU A 67 -35.79 -13.93 11.60
C GLU A 67 -34.65 -13.28 10.80
N LYS A 68 -34.96 -12.50 9.77
CA LYS A 68 -33.98 -11.72 8.98
C LYS A 68 -33.17 -10.77 9.87
N LEU A 69 -33.83 -10.06 10.79
CA LEU A 69 -33.17 -9.17 11.74
C LEU A 69 -32.20 -9.93 12.67
N LYS A 70 -32.62 -11.10 13.16
CA LYS A 70 -31.77 -11.97 13.98
C LYS A 70 -30.52 -12.41 13.22
N HIS A 71 -30.67 -12.88 11.98
CA HIS A 71 -29.53 -13.27 11.14
C HIS A 71 -28.61 -12.09 10.80
N ARG A 72 -29.16 -10.92 10.50
CA ARG A 72 -28.36 -9.70 10.24
C ARG A 72 -27.52 -9.32 11.45
N ARG A 73 -28.08 -9.37 12.65
CA ARG A 73 -27.35 -9.11 13.90
C ARG A 73 -26.24 -10.14 14.14
N ALA A 74 -26.45 -11.39 13.75
CA ALA A 74 -25.43 -12.43 13.84
C ALA A 74 -24.28 -12.15 12.85
N LEU A 75 -24.59 -11.77 11.61
CA LEU A 75 -23.58 -11.45 10.59
C LEU A 75 -22.70 -10.26 10.99
N LYS A 76 -23.28 -9.20 11.59
CA LYS A 76 -22.51 -8.04 12.09
C LYS A 76 -21.48 -8.40 13.17
N LYS A 77 -21.61 -9.56 13.83
CA LYS A 77 -20.69 -10.01 14.88
C LYS A 77 -19.57 -10.90 14.36
N LEU A 78 -19.61 -11.31 13.10
CA LEU A 78 -18.55 -12.11 12.52
C LEU A 78 -17.29 -11.27 12.42
N LYS A 79 -16.22 -11.79 13.01
CA LYS A 79 -14.85 -11.30 12.82
C LYS A 79 -14.12 -12.41 12.04
N PHE A 80 -13.28 -12.04 11.09
CA PHE A 80 -12.43 -13.01 10.41
C PHE A 80 -11.16 -13.23 11.23
N GLU A 81 -10.64 -14.45 11.20
CA GLU A 81 -9.43 -14.84 11.92
C GLU A 81 -8.26 -15.03 10.95
N LYS A 82 -7.08 -15.39 11.47
CA LYS A 82 -5.89 -15.57 10.62
C LYS A 82 -6.06 -16.76 9.69
N GLU A 83 -6.80 -17.76 10.13
CA GLU A 83 -7.08 -19.02 9.46
C GLU A 83 -7.97 -18.81 8.22
N ASP A 84 -8.72 -17.71 8.17
CA ASP A 84 -9.55 -17.32 7.03
C ASP A 84 -8.74 -16.65 5.90
N LEU A 85 -7.47 -16.34 6.14
CA LEU A 85 -6.62 -15.62 5.20
C LEU A 85 -6.04 -16.54 4.11
N SER A 86 -5.96 -16.01 2.90
CA SER A 86 -5.14 -16.62 1.84
C SER A 86 -3.65 -16.63 2.22
N PRO A 87 -2.80 -17.47 1.58
CA PRO A 87 -1.36 -17.48 1.82
C PRO A 87 -0.70 -16.10 1.69
N ASN A 88 -1.08 -15.33 0.66
CA ASN A 88 -0.59 -13.96 0.48
C ASN A 88 -1.05 -13.03 1.62
N GLY A 89 -2.29 -13.21 2.11
CA GLY A 89 -2.79 -12.48 3.27
C GLY A 89 -1.99 -12.78 4.53
N LEU A 90 -1.64 -14.05 4.75
CA LEU A 90 -0.79 -14.47 5.87
C LEU A 90 0.61 -13.85 5.78
N ASP A 91 1.21 -13.78 4.60
CA ASP A 91 2.54 -13.17 4.44
C ASP A 91 2.52 -11.67 4.72
N ILE A 92 1.45 -10.96 4.32
CA ILE A 92 1.27 -9.55 4.68
C ILE A 92 1.07 -9.42 6.19
N VAL A 93 0.24 -10.27 6.82
CA VAL A 93 0.03 -10.27 8.28
C VAL A 93 1.33 -10.53 9.04
N LYS A 94 2.22 -11.40 8.56
CA LYS A 94 3.55 -11.60 9.16
C LYS A 94 4.41 -10.34 9.07
N LEU A 95 4.29 -9.59 7.98
CA LEU A 95 5.08 -8.37 7.74
C LEU A 95 4.60 -7.18 8.58
N ILE A 96 3.28 -6.92 8.63
CA ILE A 96 2.72 -5.69 9.22
C ILE A 96 1.89 -5.91 10.48
N GLY A 97 1.63 -7.16 10.86
CA GLY A 97 0.74 -7.52 11.97
C GLY A 97 -0.74 -7.60 11.56
N PHE A 98 -1.52 -8.36 12.33
CA PHE A 98 -2.93 -8.64 12.03
C PHE A 98 -3.81 -7.39 12.08
N ASN A 99 -3.65 -6.54 13.10
CA ASN A 99 -4.45 -5.32 13.25
C ASN A 99 -4.27 -4.35 12.07
N ASN A 100 -3.04 -4.19 11.58
CA ASN A 100 -2.76 -3.34 10.42
C ASN A 100 -3.31 -3.94 9.13
N TYR A 101 -3.29 -5.26 9.00
CA TYR A 101 -3.94 -5.94 7.88
C TYR A 101 -5.46 -5.71 7.88
N VAL A 102 -6.12 -5.80 9.04
CA VAL A 102 -7.57 -5.51 9.16
C VAL A 102 -7.86 -4.08 8.70
N LYS A 103 -7.07 -3.09 9.16
CA LYS A 103 -7.20 -1.69 8.70
C LYS A 103 -7.02 -1.55 7.19
N LEU A 104 -6.03 -2.23 6.62
CA LEU A 104 -5.76 -2.22 5.18
C LEU A 104 -6.94 -2.76 4.38
N VAL A 105 -7.51 -3.90 4.80
CA VAL A 105 -8.68 -4.52 4.16
C VAL A 105 -9.92 -3.65 4.34
N PHE A 106 -10.11 -3.02 5.50
CA PHE A 106 -11.25 -2.13 5.71
C PHE A 106 -11.20 -0.91 4.78
N LEU A 107 -10.05 -0.26 4.66
CA LEU A 107 -9.91 0.98 3.89
C LEU A 107 -9.81 0.76 2.38
N TYR A 108 -9.16 -0.33 1.94
CA TYR A 108 -8.84 -0.56 0.53
C TYR A 108 -9.43 -1.86 -0.04
N GLY A 109 -10.14 -2.64 0.77
CA GLY A 109 -10.79 -3.87 0.34
C GLY A 109 -11.76 -3.66 -0.82
N GLY A 110 -11.82 -4.61 -1.74
CA GLY A 110 -12.62 -4.49 -2.96
C GLY A 110 -12.03 -3.61 -4.06
N THR A 111 -10.87 -2.95 -3.81
CA THR A 111 -10.14 -2.17 -4.81
C THR A 111 -8.85 -2.87 -5.25
N THR A 112 -8.30 -2.44 -6.38
CA THR A 112 -6.97 -2.88 -6.86
C THR A 112 -5.92 -1.86 -6.43
N LEU A 113 -5.16 -2.17 -5.38
CA LEU A 113 -4.06 -1.34 -4.91
C LEU A 113 -2.77 -1.62 -5.69
N TYR A 114 -2.21 -0.60 -6.35
CA TYR A 114 -0.88 -0.69 -6.93
C TYR A 114 0.19 -0.43 -5.87
N LEU A 115 1.04 -1.43 -5.60
CA LEU A 115 2.24 -1.27 -4.79
C LEU A 115 3.43 -0.95 -5.70
N PRO A 116 3.92 0.31 -5.71
CA PRO A 116 5.06 0.68 -6.51
C PRO A 116 6.33 -0.02 -6.02
N GLN A 117 7.24 -0.30 -6.96
CA GLN A 117 8.58 -0.74 -6.61
C GLN A 117 9.28 0.33 -5.76
N HIS A 118 10.03 -0.10 -4.74
CA HIS A 118 10.77 0.78 -3.85
C HIS A 118 11.65 1.78 -4.64
N GLU A 119 12.36 1.31 -5.67
CA GLU A 119 13.20 2.15 -6.53
C GLU A 119 12.45 3.33 -7.15
N LYS A 120 11.18 3.15 -7.54
CA LYS A 120 10.35 4.22 -8.12
C LYS A 120 9.96 5.26 -7.10
N LEU A 121 9.71 4.86 -5.85
CA LEU A 121 9.39 5.79 -4.76
C LEU A 121 10.58 6.68 -4.41
N ILE A 122 11.78 6.10 -4.40
CA ILE A 122 13.01 6.85 -4.08
C ILE A 122 13.63 7.53 -5.30
N GLU A 123 13.21 7.21 -6.53
CA GLU A 123 13.84 7.69 -7.76
C GLU A 123 13.97 9.22 -7.77
N ARG A 124 12.90 9.91 -7.37
CA ARG A 124 12.87 11.36 -7.25
C ARG A 124 13.87 11.87 -6.21
N LYS A 125 13.92 11.27 -5.03
CA LYS A 125 14.87 11.66 -3.97
C LYS A 125 16.31 11.43 -4.41
N ARG A 126 16.59 10.28 -5.02
CA ARG A 126 17.89 9.92 -5.62
C ARG A 126 18.31 10.96 -6.67
N ARG A 127 17.39 11.32 -7.56
CA ARG A 127 17.63 12.31 -8.62
C ARG A 127 17.97 13.68 -8.05
N ALA A 128 17.20 14.15 -7.06
CA ALA A 128 17.47 15.41 -6.38
C ALA A 128 18.86 15.38 -5.70
N TYR A 129 19.20 14.28 -5.03
CA TYR A 129 20.53 14.13 -4.42
C TYR A 129 21.67 14.18 -5.43
N VAL A 130 21.52 13.48 -6.58
CA VAL A 130 22.51 13.55 -7.67
C VAL A 130 22.63 14.98 -8.21
N TYR A 131 21.52 15.73 -8.30
CA TYR A 131 21.52 17.11 -8.74
C TYR A 131 22.23 18.04 -7.74
N ASP A 132 22.00 17.86 -6.44
CA ASP A 132 22.65 18.66 -5.39
C ASP A 132 24.17 18.43 -5.39
N VAL A 133 24.60 17.18 -5.51
CA VAL A 133 26.02 16.82 -5.64
C VAL A 133 26.62 17.38 -6.94
N TYR A 134 25.89 17.31 -8.05
CA TYR A 134 26.29 17.92 -9.32
C TYR A 134 26.54 19.44 -9.18
N LEU A 135 25.64 20.16 -8.49
CA LEU A 135 25.84 21.58 -8.19
C LEU A 135 27.04 21.81 -7.27
N GLY A 136 27.23 20.97 -6.25
CA GLY A 136 28.39 21.00 -5.36
C GLY A 136 29.73 20.79 -6.07
N TYR A 137 29.73 20.06 -7.19
CA TYR A 137 30.89 19.90 -8.08
C TYR A 137 31.01 20.99 -9.15
N GLY A 138 30.33 22.13 -9.00
CA GLY A 138 30.42 23.22 -9.95
C GLY A 138 29.81 22.87 -11.31
N SER A 139 28.77 22.03 -11.32
CA SER A 139 28.08 21.60 -12.54
C SER A 139 28.91 20.71 -13.48
N ASP A 140 29.87 19.95 -12.92
CA ASP A 140 30.69 18.98 -13.65
C ASP A 140 30.01 17.61 -13.78
N ILE A 141 29.66 17.26 -15.02
CA ILE A 141 29.00 15.99 -15.36
C ILE A 141 29.96 14.81 -15.18
N LYS A 142 31.22 14.94 -15.60
CA LYS A 142 32.19 13.83 -15.58
C LYS A 142 32.52 13.43 -14.14
N LYS A 143 32.73 14.43 -13.29
CA LYS A 143 32.96 14.20 -11.85
C LYS A 143 31.75 13.54 -11.20
N THR A 144 30.54 14.00 -11.54
CA THR A 144 29.30 13.41 -11.03
C THR A 144 29.10 11.97 -11.50
N THR A 145 29.36 11.66 -12.77
CA THR A 145 29.26 10.28 -13.29
C THR A 145 30.20 9.32 -12.59
N TYR A 146 31.44 9.76 -12.33
CA TYR A 146 32.45 8.95 -11.66
C TYR A 146 32.03 8.60 -10.23
N VAL A 147 31.55 9.60 -9.46
CA VAL A 147 31.16 9.40 -8.06
C VAL A 147 29.97 8.47 -7.90
N PHE A 148 28.98 8.56 -8.80
CA PHE A 148 27.76 7.76 -8.70
C PHE A 148 27.79 6.47 -9.53
N GLY A 149 28.85 6.21 -10.30
CA GLY A 149 28.91 5.08 -11.23
C GLY A 149 27.80 5.12 -12.30
N LEU A 150 27.37 6.32 -12.72
CA LEU A 150 26.28 6.50 -13.68
C LEU A 150 26.81 6.90 -15.06
N SER A 151 26.06 6.60 -16.11
CA SER A 151 26.37 7.12 -17.45
C SER A 151 26.17 8.64 -17.53
N GLU A 152 26.93 9.32 -18.38
CA GLU A 152 26.74 10.76 -18.65
C GLU A 152 25.29 11.07 -19.09
N SER A 153 24.69 10.20 -19.89
CA SER A 153 23.30 10.34 -20.34
C SER A 153 22.31 10.33 -19.17
N THR A 154 22.54 9.47 -18.17
CA THR A 154 21.68 9.35 -16.98
C THR A 154 21.81 10.60 -16.11
N VAL A 155 23.04 11.06 -15.85
CA VAL A 155 23.28 12.27 -15.07
C VAL A 155 22.68 13.48 -15.77
N ARG A 156 22.87 13.63 -17.09
CA ARG A 156 22.27 14.72 -17.87
C ARG A 156 20.74 14.73 -17.78
N ARG A 157 20.09 13.56 -17.90
CA ARG A 157 18.64 13.42 -17.74
C ARG A 157 18.19 13.83 -16.34
N TYR A 158 18.86 13.33 -15.30
CA TYR A 158 18.55 13.67 -13.91
C TYR A 158 18.65 15.17 -13.65
N VAL A 159 19.71 15.81 -14.12
CA VAL A 159 19.90 17.26 -14.01
C VAL A 159 18.81 18.03 -14.75
N ALA A 160 18.48 17.63 -15.98
CA ALA A 160 17.45 18.30 -16.78
C ALA A 160 16.06 18.22 -16.14
N ASP A 161 15.68 17.02 -15.69
CA ASP A 161 14.41 16.77 -15.04
C ASP A 161 14.30 17.54 -13.71
N GLU A 162 15.36 17.56 -12.90
CA GLU A 162 15.36 18.27 -11.62
C GLU A 162 15.29 19.78 -11.82
N ARG A 163 16.04 20.34 -12.79
CA ARG A 163 15.91 21.77 -13.15
C ARG A 163 14.47 22.13 -13.53
N LYS A 164 13.82 21.30 -14.36
CA LYS A 164 12.41 21.49 -14.74
C LYS A 164 11.48 21.44 -13.53
N TYR A 165 11.70 20.48 -12.63
CA TYR A 165 10.93 20.35 -11.40
C TYR A 165 11.07 21.61 -10.51
N GLN A 166 12.29 22.06 -10.26
CA GLN A 166 12.58 23.25 -9.43
C GLN A 166 11.97 24.53 -10.03
N MET A 167 12.04 24.69 -11.36
CA MET A 167 11.39 25.80 -12.06
C MET A 167 9.87 25.78 -11.86
N ASN A 168 9.22 24.64 -12.09
CA ASN A 168 7.78 24.51 -11.93
C ASN A 168 7.33 24.70 -10.48
N LYS A 169 8.12 24.24 -9.50
CA LYS A 169 7.89 24.46 -8.08
C LYS A 169 7.86 25.96 -7.76
N ARG A 170 8.89 26.71 -8.17
CA ARG A 170 8.96 28.17 -7.99
C ARG A 170 7.79 28.91 -8.66
N LEU A 171 7.37 28.48 -9.85
CA LEU A 171 6.22 29.07 -10.54
C LEU A 171 4.92 28.87 -9.77
N LYS A 172 4.71 27.69 -9.19
CA LYS A 172 3.52 27.41 -8.35
C LYS A 172 3.53 28.23 -7.06
N GLU A 173 4.69 28.37 -6.43
CA GLU A 173 4.84 29.18 -5.20
C GLU A 173 4.52 30.64 -5.46
N ARG A 174 5.02 31.22 -6.56
CA ARG A 174 4.71 32.60 -6.96
C ARG A 174 3.22 32.82 -7.26
N LYS A 175 2.53 31.83 -7.85
CA LYS A 175 1.09 31.91 -8.12
C LYS A 175 0.21 31.81 -6.87
N LYS A 176 0.72 31.30 -5.75
CA LYS A 176 0.00 31.24 -4.47
C LYS A 176 0.11 32.53 -3.65
N GLN A 177 1.06 33.40 -4.00
CA GLN A 177 1.34 34.66 -3.29
C GLN A 177 0.63 35.87 -3.92
N ASN A 178 -0.01 35.68 -5.08
CA ASN A 178 -0.86 36.65 -5.78
C ASN A 178 -2.31 36.18 -5.70
#